data_AF-A0A4Q8D2P0-F1
#
_entry.id   AF-A0A4Q8D2P0-F1
#
_cell.length_a   1.000
_cell.length_b   1.000
_cell.length_c   1.000
_cell.angle_alpha   90.00
_cell.angle_beta   90.00
_cell.angle_gamma   90.00
#
_symmetry.space_group_name_H-M   'P 1'
#
loop_
_entity.id
_entity.type
_entity.pdbx_description
1 polymer ?
#
loop_
_entity_poly.entity_id
_entity_poly.type
_entity_poly.pdbx_seq_one_letter_code
_entity_poly.pdbx_strand_id
1 'polypeptide(L)'
;MMSEESGFSLAWMAWTQPVAIFFIAIALMLVVFGVLQFVMPTYERRGFLPVPTTRGDRLFMSLLGSAFIHLIWLAFSDASLLFASGISVVYAAVMLRWG
;
A
#
# COMPACT_ATOMS: atom_id res chain seq x y z
N MET A 1 -25.94 -4.31 -39.46
CA MET A 1 -24.71 -3.50 -39.48
C MET A 1 -24.80 -2.47 -38.36
N MET A 2 -24.34 -2.83 -37.16
CA MET A 2 -23.86 -1.86 -36.18
C MET A 2 -22.94 -2.65 -35.25
N SER A 3 -21.72 -2.20 -35.20
CA SER A 3 -20.51 -2.93 -34.81
C SER A 3 -20.62 -3.48 -33.39
N GLU A 4 -20.35 -4.79 -33.26
CA GLU A 4 -19.77 -5.31 -32.03
C GLU A 4 -18.40 -4.65 -31.86
N GLU A 5 -18.36 -3.49 -31.22
CA GLU A 5 -17.12 -2.97 -30.64
C GLU A 5 -16.83 -3.83 -29.40
N SER A 6 -16.34 -5.06 -29.60
CA SER A 6 -15.75 -5.89 -28.56
C SER A 6 -14.36 -5.36 -28.18
N GLY A 7 -14.27 -4.04 -27.96
CA GLY A 7 -13.11 -3.39 -27.38
C GLY A 7 -13.26 -3.42 -25.87
N PHE A 8 -12.19 -3.77 -25.15
CA PHE A 8 -12.13 -3.71 -23.69
C PHE A 8 -12.58 -2.32 -23.19
N SER A 9 -13.87 -2.16 -22.86
CA SER A 9 -14.41 -0.92 -22.31
C SER A 9 -14.24 -0.95 -20.80
N LEU A 10 -13.49 0.02 -20.28
CA LEU A 10 -13.30 0.20 -18.84
C LEU A 10 -14.58 0.70 -18.15
N ALA A 11 -15.67 0.99 -18.86
CA ALA A 11 -16.90 1.57 -18.28
C ALA A 11 -17.63 0.72 -17.22
N TRP A 12 -17.18 -0.52 -16.96
CA TRP A 12 -17.74 -1.41 -15.93
C TRP A 12 -17.49 -0.92 -14.49
N MET A 13 -16.50 -0.05 -14.29
CA MET A 13 -16.20 0.57 -13.00
C MET A 13 -16.27 2.09 -13.12
N ALA A 14 -16.74 2.77 -12.07
CA ALA A 14 -16.66 4.22 -11.96
C ALA A 14 -15.19 4.64 -11.77
N TRP A 15 -14.45 4.72 -12.87
CA TRP A 15 -13.05 5.14 -12.89
C TRP A 15 -12.93 6.61 -12.57
N THR A 16 -12.67 6.88 -11.30
CA THR A 16 -12.28 8.20 -10.80
C THR A 16 -10.78 8.23 -10.55
N GLN A 17 -10.15 9.41 -10.56
CA GLN A 17 -8.73 9.53 -10.25
C GLN A 17 -8.33 8.81 -8.95
N PRO A 18 -9.07 8.95 -7.83
CA PRO A 18 -8.73 8.24 -6.58
C PRO A 18 -8.78 6.71 -6.73
N VAL A 19 -9.78 6.19 -7.47
CA VAL A 19 -9.93 4.75 -7.71
C VAL A 19 -8.77 4.22 -8.53
N ALA A 20 -8.39 4.90 -9.61
CA ALA A 20 -7.26 4.48 -10.44
C ALA A 20 -5.96 4.42 -9.61
N ILE A 21 -5.71 5.42 -8.77
CA ILE A 21 -4.52 5.48 -7.90
C ILE A 21 -4.50 4.31 -6.91
N PHE A 22 -5.63 3.94 -6.31
CA PHE A 22 -5.72 2.81 -5.39
C PHE A 22 -5.37 1.48 -6.06
N PHE A 23 -5.93 1.21 -7.24
CA PHE A 23 -5.66 -0.04 -7.97
C PHE A 23 -4.21 -0.10 -8.48
N ILE A 24 -3.64 1.03 -8.93
CA ILE A 24 -2.23 1.12 -9.30
C ILE A 24 -1.34 0.86 -8.08
N ALA A 25 -1.68 1.41 -6.91
CA ALA A 25 -0.92 1.18 -5.68
C ALA A 25 -0.92 -0.31 -5.30
N ILE A 26 -2.06 -1.01 -5.39
CA ILE A 26 -2.15 -2.45 -5.16
C ILE A 26 -1.30 -3.23 -6.18
N ALA A 27 -1.40 -2.89 -7.47
CA ALA A 27 -0.63 -3.57 -8.51
C ALA A 27 0.89 -3.39 -8.30
N LEU A 28 1.34 -2.16 -8.02
CA LEU A 28 2.73 -1.84 -7.72
C LEU A 28 3.23 -2.62 -6.51
N MET A 29 2.42 -2.68 -5.46
CA MET A 29 2.73 -3.42 -4.26
C MET A 29 2.91 -4.91 -4.54
N LEU A 30 1.96 -5.55 -5.23
CA LEU A 30 2.07 -6.97 -5.61
C LEU A 30 3.35 -7.24 -6.43
N VAL A 31 3.70 -6.36 -7.36
CA VAL A 31 4.92 -6.46 -8.17
C VAL A 31 6.17 -6.31 -7.29
N VAL A 32 6.23 -5.27 -6.44
CA VAL A 32 7.37 -5.05 -5.53
C VAL A 32 7.57 -6.25 -4.61
N PHE A 33 6.49 -6.82 -4.08
CA PHE A 33 6.53 -8.02 -3.26
C PHE A 33 7.04 -9.24 -4.01
N GLY A 34 6.51 -9.51 -5.21
CA GLY A 34 6.96 -10.63 -6.03
C GLY A 34 8.44 -10.52 -6.41
N VAL A 35 8.89 -9.31 -6.78
CA VAL A 35 10.30 -9.03 -7.12
C VAL A 35 11.21 -9.17 -5.91
N LEU A 36 10.82 -8.61 -4.76
CA LEU A 36 11.65 -8.64 -3.56
C LEU A 36 11.81 -10.06 -3.00
N GLN A 37 10.75 -10.87 -3.10
CA GLN A 37 10.77 -12.28 -2.70
C GLN A 37 11.65 -13.13 -3.62
N PHE A 38 11.73 -12.77 -4.91
CA PHE A 38 12.65 -13.38 -5.87
C PHE A 38 14.12 -12.95 -5.64
N VAL A 39 14.36 -11.67 -5.32
CA VAL A 39 15.71 -11.10 -5.19
C VAL A 39 16.34 -11.40 -3.82
N MET A 40 15.55 -11.43 -2.74
CA MET A 40 16.03 -11.72 -1.38
C MET A 40 15.21 -12.85 -0.75
N PRO A 41 15.52 -14.12 -1.08
CA PRO A 41 14.92 -15.26 -0.40
C PRO A 41 15.23 -15.15 1.11
N THR A 42 14.19 -14.85 1.88
CA THR A 42 14.31 -14.62 3.32
C THR A 42 14.59 -15.95 3.99
N TYR A 43 15.78 -16.11 4.56
CA TYR A 43 16.02 -17.18 5.53
C TYR A 43 15.11 -16.95 6.74
N GLU A 44 14.18 -17.88 6.93
CA GLU A 44 13.25 -17.91 8.05
C GLU A 44 14.01 -17.85 9.39
N ARG A 45 13.97 -16.71 10.08
CA ARG A 45 14.33 -16.65 11.50
C ARG A 45 13.07 -16.40 12.30
N ARG A 46 12.63 -17.46 12.99
CA ARG A 46 11.48 -17.44 13.90
C ARG A 46 11.78 -16.53 15.10
N GLY A 47 11.12 -15.38 15.14
CA GLY A 47 11.06 -14.51 16.32
C GLY A 47 9.83 -14.79 17.18
N PHE A 48 9.39 -13.79 17.94
CA PHE A 48 8.40 -13.90 19.03
C PHE A 48 6.94 -14.20 18.62
N LEU A 49 6.53 -13.95 17.38
CA LEU A 49 5.27 -14.47 16.83
C LEU A 49 5.58 -15.60 15.83
N PRO A 50 4.89 -16.76 15.91
CA PRO A 50 5.07 -17.89 14.99
C PRO A 50 4.40 -17.63 13.63
N VAL A 51 4.60 -16.43 13.06
CA VAL A 51 4.15 -16.06 11.71
C VAL A 51 5.33 -15.38 11.01
N PRO A 52 5.86 -15.95 9.92
CA PRO A 52 6.96 -15.35 9.18
C PRO A 52 6.45 -14.11 8.44
N THR A 53 6.67 -12.91 9.00
CA THR A 53 6.47 -11.65 8.26
C THR A 53 7.73 -11.34 7.47
N THR A 54 7.63 -11.25 6.15
CA THR A 54 8.77 -10.95 5.28
C THR A 54 9.18 -9.48 5.42
N ARG A 55 10.38 -9.13 4.95
CA ARG A 55 10.83 -7.72 4.89
C ARG A 55 9.89 -6.83 4.06
N GLY A 56 9.30 -7.41 3.01
CA GLY A 56 8.29 -6.74 2.19
C GLY A 56 7.02 -6.43 3.00
N ASP A 57 6.56 -7.36 3.84
CA ASP A 57 5.29 -7.21 4.57
C ASP A 57 5.32 -6.01 5.51
N ARG A 58 6.52 -5.74 6.05
CA ARG A 58 6.81 -4.63 6.96
C ARG A 58 6.75 -3.27 6.24
N LEU A 59 7.21 -3.20 4.99
CA LEU A 59 7.14 -1.98 4.17
C LEU A 59 5.73 -1.70 3.65
N PHE A 60 4.96 -2.74 3.33
CA PHE A 60 3.56 -2.53 2.96
C PHE A 60 2.71 -2.13 4.15
N MET A 61 2.83 -2.80 5.29
CA MET A 61 2.11 -2.42 6.50
C MET A 61 2.43 -0.99 6.92
N SER A 62 3.68 -0.54 6.74
CA SER A 62 4.08 0.84 7.03
C SER A 62 3.44 1.86 6.08
N LEU A 63 3.40 1.58 4.77
CA LEU A 63 2.74 2.41 3.76
C LEU A 63 1.22 2.45 3.96
N LEU A 64 0.59 1.29 4.21
CA LEU A 64 -0.84 1.17 4.47
C LEU A 64 -1.24 1.94 5.74
N GLY A 65 -0.50 1.76 6.83
CA GLY A 65 -0.74 2.51 8.07
C GLY A 65 -0.50 4.01 7.90
N SER A 66 0.51 4.43 7.13
CA SER A 66 0.71 5.84 6.76
C SER A 66 -0.48 6.43 6.01
N ALA A 67 -1.04 5.70 5.04
CA ALA A 67 -2.23 6.13 4.31
C ALA A 67 -3.45 6.25 5.25
N PHE A 68 -3.67 5.28 6.15
CA PHE A 68 -4.74 5.36 7.15
C PHE A 68 -4.56 6.53 8.11
N ILE A 69 -3.33 6.84 8.54
CA ILE A 69 -3.04 8.01 9.39
C ILE A 69 -3.47 9.30 8.69
N HIS A 70 -3.19 9.44 7.39
CA HIS A 70 -3.63 10.61 6.62
C HIS A 70 -5.15 10.65 6.43
N LEU A 71 -5.81 9.52 6.19
CA LEU A 71 -7.27 9.45 6.06
C LEU A 71 -7.98 9.78 7.37
N ILE A 72 -7.49 9.25 8.49
CA ILE A 72 -8.01 9.57 9.83
C ILE A 72 -7.78 11.06 10.12
N TRP A 73 -6.61 11.59 9.78
CA TRP A 73 -6.35 13.02 9.95
C TRP A 73 -7.34 13.87 9.15
N LEU A 74 -7.57 13.55 7.88
CA LEU A 74 -8.55 14.24 7.03
C LEU A 74 -9.99 14.08 7.52
N ALA A 75 -10.33 12.95 8.15
CA ALA A 75 -11.67 12.72 8.68
C ALA A 75 -11.97 13.49 9.98
N PHE A 76 -10.94 13.76 10.79
CA PHE A 76 -11.09 14.32 12.14
C PHE A 76 -10.46 15.70 12.32
N SER A 77 -9.68 16.21 11.36
CA SER A 77 -8.95 17.47 11.50
C SER A 77 -8.83 18.25 10.19
N ASP A 78 -9.08 19.56 10.26
CA ASP A 78 -8.73 20.55 9.22
C ASP A 78 -7.31 21.12 9.39
N ALA A 79 -6.55 20.63 10.37
CA ALA A 79 -5.20 21.10 10.62
C ALA A 79 -4.23 20.67 9.51
N SER A 80 -3.15 21.44 9.35
CA SER A 80 -2.11 21.23 8.33
C SER A 80 -1.69 19.75 8.19
N LEU A 81 -1.75 19.25 6.95
CA LEU A 81 -1.30 17.91 6.55
C LEU A 81 0.17 17.62 6.89
N LEU A 82 0.98 18.64 7.19
CA LEU A 82 2.36 18.46 7.61
C LEU A 82 2.46 17.72 8.95
N PHE A 83 1.52 17.95 9.87
CA PHE A 83 1.49 17.23 11.16
C PHE A 83 1.17 15.75 10.96
N ALA A 84 0.23 15.43 10.06
CA ALA A 84 -0.08 14.07 9.65
C ALA A 84 1.14 13.39 9.01
N SER A 85 1.85 14.11 8.14
CA SER A 85 3.06 13.59 7.47
C SER A 85 4.16 13.26 8.49
N GLY A 86 4.38 14.11 9.50
CA GLY A 86 5.36 13.85 10.56
C GLY A 86 5.04 12.59 11.36
N ILE A 87 3.78 12.40 11.77
CA ILE A 87 3.33 11.20 12.47
C ILE A 87 3.51 9.95 11.59
N SER A 88 3.18 10.08 10.30
CA SER A 88 3.29 8.98 9.35
C SER A 88 4.74 8.53 9.10
N VAL A 89 5.70 9.47 9.08
CA VAL A 89 7.13 9.17 8.92
C VAL A 89 7.68 8.48 10.15
N VAL A 90 7.29 8.93 11.35
CA VAL A 90 7.64 8.26 12.60
C VAL A 90 7.08 6.84 12.62
N TYR A 91 5.81 6.67 12.28
CA TYR A 91 5.16 5.35 12.18
C TYR A 91 5.89 4.44 11.17
N ALA A 92 6.21 4.95 9.98
CA ALA A 92 6.91 4.19 8.96
C ALA A 92 8.32 3.77 9.41
N ALA A 93 9.06 4.67 10.06
CA ALA A 93 10.39 4.40 10.59
C ALA A 93 10.37 3.34 11.71
N VAL A 94 9.39 3.40 12.61
CA VAL A 94 9.17 2.40 13.67
C VAL A 94 8.89 1.02 13.06
N MET A 95 8.01 0.96 12.06
CA MET A 95 7.60 -0.29 11.43
C MET A 95 8.72 -0.90 10.57
N LEU A 96 9.57 -0.09 9.94
CA LEU A 96 10.74 -0.59 9.20
C LEU A 96 11.88 -1.03 10.13
N ARG A 97 11.97 -0.47 11.35
CA ARG A 97 13.03 -0.78 12.33
C ARG A 97 12.72 -2.00 13.19
N TRP A 98 11.46 -2.16 13.60
CA TRP A 98 11.03 -3.22 14.53
C TRP A 98 10.00 -4.17 13.96
N GLY A 99 9.27 -3.75 12.93
CA GLY A 99 8.35 -4.63 12.21
C GLY A 99 9.13 -5.75 11.60
#